data_AF-A0A2S2PLP1-F1
#
_entry.id   AF-A0A2S2PLP1-F1
#
_cell.length_a   1.000
_cell.length_b   1.000
_cell.length_c   1.000
_cell.angle_alpha   90.00
_cell.angle_beta   90.00
_cell.angle_gamma   90.00
#
_symmetry.space_group_name_H-M   'P 1'
#
loop_
_entity.id
_entity.type
_entity.pdbx_description
1 polymer ?
#
loop_
_entity_poly.entity_id
_entity_poly.type
_entity_poly.pdbx_seq_one_letter_code
_entity_poly.pdbx_strand_id
1 'polypeptide(L)'
;MALSISMNILLSPDRRELLEYANQLLDYFVKQFEIIYGVEFSSHNVHGLIHLCDAYQKFGPLDNCCAFKFENYMKELKLLIRKHEKPLEQVINRYSERNALTIEEIFNNTSNKNKNLYYTENPILEQEHNDGPLNENCTGSQYKRLFFKTLKIKIKGYADCFVLTNNEIIIKCLNIIYDKGEVYLIGKYFKNISSLYNDPIDSSMLNIYQVGKMSDTTKSWHISKII
;
A
#
# COMPACT_ATOMS: atom_id res chain seq x y z
N MET A 1 0.67 7.57 -19.59
CA MET A 1 1.38 7.98 -18.35
C MET A 1 0.60 9.03 -17.55
N ALA A 2 -0.11 9.97 -18.20
CA ALA A 2 -0.95 10.96 -17.50
C ALA A 2 -1.93 10.33 -16.49
N LEU A 3 -2.79 9.39 -16.93
CA LEU A 3 -3.75 8.72 -16.05
C LEU A 3 -3.08 8.04 -14.85
N SER A 4 -1.99 7.29 -15.06
CA SER A 4 -1.30 6.60 -13.96
C SER A 4 -0.74 7.57 -12.91
N ILE A 5 -0.26 8.74 -13.34
CA ILE A 5 0.25 9.77 -12.44
C ILE A 5 -0.90 10.43 -11.67
N SER A 6 -1.98 10.82 -12.35
CA SER A 6 -3.19 11.35 -11.69
C SER A 6 -3.71 10.39 -10.63
N MET A 7 -3.84 9.10 -10.98
CA MET A 7 -4.31 8.09 -10.02
C MET A 7 -3.36 7.93 -8.84
N ASN A 8 -2.04 7.98 -9.07
CA ASN A 8 -1.06 7.92 -7.99
C ASN A 8 -1.22 9.09 -7.01
N ILE A 9 -1.40 10.32 -7.52
CA ILE A 9 -1.67 11.51 -6.70
C ILE A 9 -2.99 11.36 -5.92
N LEU A 10 -4.06 10.92 -6.58
CA LEU A 10 -5.40 10.82 -5.98
C LEU A 10 -5.55 9.65 -4.99
N LEU A 11 -4.65 8.67 -5.02
CA LEU A 11 -4.60 7.58 -4.04
C LEU A 11 -3.71 7.92 -2.82
N SER A 12 -2.83 8.92 -2.96
CA SER A 12 -1.89 9.32 -1.91
C SER A 12 -2.48 10.39 -0.98
N PRO A 13 -2.53 10.18 0.35
CA PRO A 13 -3.05 11.17 1.30
C PRO A 13 -2.18 12.42 1.44
N ASP A 14 -0.88 12.29 1.18
CA ASP A 14 0.17 13.28 1.38
C ASP A 14 0.35 14.24 0.19
N ARG A 15 -0.41 14.07 -0.90
CA ARG A 15 -0.15 14.75 -2.18
C ARG A 15 -1.24 15.73 -2.61
N ARG A 16 -1.97 16.28 -1.63
CA ARG A 16 -3.05 17.23 -1.89
C ARG A 16 -2.59 18.46 -2.66
N GLU A 17 -1.33 18.87 -2.52
CA GLU A 17 -0.74 20.01 -3.23
C GLU A 17 -0.71 19.82 -4.75
N LEU A 18 -0.62 18.56 -5.21
CA LEU A 18 -0.60 18.21 -6.64
C LEU A 18 -2.00 17.97 -7.23
N LEU A 19 -3.06 18.27 -6.47
CA LEU A 19 -4.43 17.96 -6.87
C LEU A 19 -4.86 18.70 -8.16
N GLU A 20 -4.51 19.98 -8.28
CA GLU A 20 -4.81 20.76 -9.47
C GLU A 20 -4.08 20.19 -10.70
N TYR A 21 -2.84 19.77 -10.51
CA TYR A 21 -2.05 19.12 -11.56
C TYR A 21 -2.64 17.77 -11.97
N ALA A 22 -3.11 16.96 -11.01
CA ALA A 22 -3.81 15.71 -11.31
C ALA A 22 -5.09 15.94 -12.15
N ASN A 23 -5.82 17.03 -11.89
CA ASN A 23 -7.00 17.41 -12.67
C ASN A 23 -6.64 17.76 -14.12
N GLN A 24 -5.60 18.57 -14.31
CA GLN A 24 -5.09 18.91 -15.65
C GLN A 24 -4.64 17.66 -16.42
N LEU A 25 -3.99 16.70 -15.75
CA LEU A 25 -3.58 15.44 -16.36
C LEU A 25 -4.78 14.54 -16.74
N LEU A 26 -5.88 14.57 -15.98
CA LEU A 26 -7.10 13.82 -16.31
C LEU A 26 -7.82 14.45 -17.51
N ASP A 27 -7.97 15.76 -17.53
CA ASP A 27 -8.51 16.50 -18.68
C ASP A 27 -7.67 16.26 -19.95
N TYR A 28 -6.34 16.34 -19.84
CA TYR A 28 -5.44 16.00 -20.93
C TYR A 28 -5.63 14.55 -21.39
N PHE A 29 -5.73 13.60 -20.47
CA PHE A 29 -5.94 12.18 -20.81
C PHE A 29 -7.24 11.96 -21.59
N VAL A 30 -8.35 12.55 -21.16
CA VAL A 30 -9.66 12.42 -21.83
C VAL A 30 -9.62 13.04 -23.22
N LYS A 31 -9.05 14.24 -23.38
CA LYS A 31 -8.87 14.88 -24.69
C LYS A 31 -8.00 14.05 -25.64
N GLN A 32 -6.89 13.50 -25.15
CA GLN A 32 -6.03 12.63 -25.96
C GLN A 32 -6.73 11.31 -26.31
N PHE A 33 -7.54 10.75 -25.40
CA PHE A 33 -8.33 9.57 -25.68
C PHE A 33 -9.29 9.82 -26.85
N GLU A 34 -10.01 10.94 -26.84
CA GLU A 34 -10.93 11.33 -27.93
C GLU A 34 -10.21 11.52 -29.26
N ILE A 35 -8.99 12.08 -29.27
CA ILE A 35 -8.18 12.26 -30.48
C ILE A 35 -7.71 10.91 -31.05
N ILE A 36 -7.26 9.99 -30.18
CA ILE A 36 -6.66 8.71 -30.61
C ILE A 36 -7.72 7.70 -31.01
N TYR A 37 -8.80 7.61 -30.23
CA TYR A 37 -9.81 6.57 -30.41
C TYR A 37 -11.06 7.06 -31.13
N GLY A 38 -11.39 8.35 -31.06
CA GLY A 38 -12.63 8.92 -31.57
C GLY A 38 -13.58 9.29 -30.43
N VAL A 39 -14.31 10.39 -30.61
CA VAL A 39 -15.26 10.94 -29.63
C VAL A 39 -16.41 9.96 -29.37
N GLU A 40 -16.78 9.16 -30.36
CA GLU A 40 -17.80 8.12 -30.26
C GLU A 40 -17.44 7.01 -29.26
N PHE A 41 -16.15 6.83 -28.93
CA PHE A 41 -15.68 5.88 -27.92
C PHE A 41 -15.51 6.52 -26.54
N SER A 42 -15.71 7.84 -26.41
CA SER A 42 -15.69 8.57 -25.13
C SER A 42 -16.96 8.27 -24.35
N SER A 43 -17.00 7.05 -23.78
CA SER A 43 -18.11 6.64 -22.91
C SER A 43 -18.18 7.48 -21.64
N HIS A 44 -19.30 7.41 -20.94
CA HIS A 44 -19.47 8.04 -19.62
C HIS A 44 -18.33 7.69 -18.65
N ASN A 45 -17.77 6.48 -18.72
CA ASN A 45 -16.68 6.06 -17.84
C ASN A 45 -15.38 6.81 -18.12
N VAL A 46 -15.12 7.14 -19.38
CA VAL A 46 -13.93 7.92 -19.78
C VAL A 46 -14.12 9.37 -19.36
N HIS A 47 -15.27 9.96 -19.68
CA HIS A 47 -15.58 11.33 -19.28
C HIS A 47 -15.58 11.49 -17.75
N GLY A 48 -16.13 10.51 -17.03
CA GLY A 48 -16.22 10.51 -15.57
C GLY A 48 -14.87 10.60 -14.84
N LEU A 49 -13.75 10.32 -15.52
CA LEU A 49 -12.41 10.45 -14.95
C LEU A 49 -12.12 11.89 -14.50
N ILE A 50 -12.63 12.90 -15.20
CA ILE A 50 -12.38 14.32 -14.85
C ILE A 50 -12.96 14.69 -13.47
N HIS A 51 -13.97 13.97 -13.00
CA HIS A 51 -14.64 14.22 -11.73
C HIS A 51 -13.98 13.50 -10.53
N LEU A 52 -12.93 12.73 -10.75
CA LEU A 52 -12.22 12.04 -9.66
C LEU A 52 -11.57 13.02 -8.67
N CYS A 53 -11.14 14.18 -9.15
CA CYS A 53 -10.60 15.23 -8.29
C CYS A 53 -11.68 15.79 -7.33
N ASP A 54 -12.93 15.91 -7.78
CA ASP A 54 -14.05 16.36 -6.94
C ASP A 54 -14.33 15.33 -5.82
N ALA A 55 -14.28 14.05 -6.16
CA ALA A 55 -14.39 12.97 -5.17
C ALA A 55 -13.26 13.01 -4.15
N TYR A 56 -12.02 13.29 -4.60
CA TYR A 56 -10.88 13.45 -3.70
C TYR A 56 -11.04 14.64 -2.75
N GLN A 57 -11.52 15.78 -3.24
CA GLN A 57 -11.79 16.94 -2.39
C GLN A 57 -12.83 16.65 -1.30
N LYS A 58 -13.85 15.86 -1.63
CA LYS A 58 -14.95 15.55 -0.73
C LYS A 58 -14.64 14.44 0.28
N PHE A 59 -13.91 13.40 -0.14
CA PHE A 59 -13.74 12.16 0.64
C PHE A 59 -12.27 11.86 1.02
N GLY A 60 -11.32 12.68 0.55
CA GLY A 60 -9.88 12.42 0.66
C GLY A 60 -9.41 11.39 -0.37
N PRO A 61 -8.34 10.63 -0.10
CA PRO A 61 -7.84 9.59 -1.01
C PRO A 61 -8.95 8.72 -1.57
N LEU A 62 -8.85 8.37 -2.87
CA LEU A 62 -9.89 7.58 -3.54
C LEU A 62 -10.12 6.22 -2.88
N ASP A 63 -9.13 5.70 -2.15
CA ASP A 63 -9.24 4.52 -1.30
C ASP A 63 -10.40 4.59 -0.28
N ASN A 64 -10.80 5.80 0.14
CA ASN A 64 -11.89 6.04 1.09
C ASN A 64 -13.28 5.98 0.46
N CYS A 65 -13.39 6.21 -0.86
CA CYS A 65 -14.67 6.22 -1.57
C CYS A 65 -14.79 5.10 -2.62
N CYS A 66 -13.71 4.34 -2.85
CA CYS A 66 -13.73 3.21 -3.76
C CYS A 66 -14.30 1.95 -3.07
N ALA A 67 -15.17 1.23 -3.78
CA ALA A 67 -15.70 -0.06 -3.33
C ALA A 67 -14.82 -1.25 -3.78
N PHE A 68 -13.65 -1.00 -4.37
CA PHE A 68 -12.81 -2.02 -5.01
C PHE A 68 -12.43 -3.16 -4.04
N LYS A 69 -12.07 -2.82 -2.79
CA LYS A 69 -11.75 -3.81 -1.73
C LYS A 69 -12.92 -4.77 -1.44
N PHE A 70 -14.14 -4.37 -1.76
CA PHE A 70 -15.37 -5.13 -1.51
C PHE A 70 -15.97 -5.74 -2.79
N GLU A 71 -15.38 -5.49 -3.96
CA GLU A 71 -15.95 -5.93 -5.24
C GLU A 71 -16.12 -7.46 -5.28
N ASN A 72 -15.12 -8.19 -4.79
CA ASN A 72 -15.19 -9.65 -4.70
C ASN A 72 -16.24 -10.14 -3.69
N TYR A 73 -16.58 -9.34 -2.67
CA TYR A 73 -17.58 -9.71 -1.66
C TYR A 73 -19.00 -9.78 -2.25
N MET A 74 -19.26 -9.13 -3.38
CA MET A 74 -20.52 -9.27 -4.11
C MET A 74 -20.81 -10.74 -4.48
N LYS A 75 -19.77 -11.54 -4.76
CA LYS A 75 -19.91 -12.98 -5.01
C LYS A 75 -20.44 -13.70 -3.77
N GLU A 76 -19.90 -13.40 -2.59
CA GLU A 76 -20.36 -13.97 -1.32
C GLU A 76 -21.82 -13.61 -1.05
N LEU A 77 -22.20 -12.35 -1.25
CA LEU A 77 -23.60 -11.91 -1.09
C LEU A 77 -24.55 -12.66 -2.03
N LYS A 78 -24.15 -12.90 -3.29
CA LYS A 78 -24.95 -13.68 -4.25
C LYS A 78 -25.13 -15.13 -3.81
N LEU A 79 -24.12 -15.76 -3.19
CA LEU A 79 -24.23 -17.13 -2.68
C LEU A 79 -25.22 -17.25 -1.51
N LEU A 80 -25.50 -16.17 -0.78
CA LEU A 80 -26.49 -16.16 0.30
C LEU A 80 -27.94 -16.20 -0.23
N ILE A 81 -28.15 -15.85 -1.50
CA ILE A 81 -29.47 -15.81 -2.12
C ILE A 81 -29.71 -17.13 -2.86
N ARG A 82 -30.64 -17.95 -2.35
CA ARG A 82 -30.99 -19.25 -2.95
C ARG A 82 -32.14 -19.16 -3.96
N LYS A 83 -33.07 -18.24 -3.73
CA LYS A 83 -34.24 -17.98 -4.59
C LYS A 83 -34.51 -16.49 -4.69
N HIS A 84 -35.21 -16.07 -5.74
CA HIS A 84 -35.49 -14.66 -6.04
C HIS A 84 -36.43 -13.98 -5.04
N GLU A 85 -37.16 -14.75 -4.21
CA GLU A 85 -38.08 -14.21 -3.22
C GLU A 85 -37.35 -13.63 -2.01
N LYS A 86 -37.65 -12.38 -1.64
CA LYS A 86 -37.13 -11.74 -0.42
C LYS A 86 -35.59 -11.84 -0.26
N PRO A 87 -34.80 -11.40 -1.25
CA PRO A 87 -33.35 -11.56 -1.24
C PRO A 87 -32.67 -10.88 -0.05
N LEU A 88 -33.16 -9.70 0.36
CA LEU A 88 -32.64 -8.99 1.52
C LEU A 88 -32.84 -9.77 2.84
N GLU A 89 -34.03 -10.34 3.04
CA GLU A 89 -34.33 -11.14 4.23
C GLU A 89 -33.47 -12.41 4.28
N GLN A 90 -33.27 -13.07 3.14
CA GLN A 90 -32.36 -14.22 3.04
C GLN A 90 -30.92 -13.84 3.44
N VAL A 91 -30.39 -12.74 2.89
CA VAL A 91 -29.04 -12.27 3.21
C VAL A 91 -28.91 -11.94 4.69
N ILE A 92 -29.85 -11.18 5.25
CA ILE A 92 -29.83 -10.78 6.68
C ILE A 92 -29.87 -12.01 7.58
N ASN A 93 -30.80 -12.95 7.34
CA ASN A 93 -30.93 -14.14 8.18
C ASN A 93 -29.66 -15.01 8.13
N ARG A 94 -29.11 -15.25 6.94
CA ARG A 94 -27.86 -16.01 6.78
C ARG A 94 -26.65 -15.30 7.39
N TYR A 95 -26.59 -13.98 7.30
CA TYR A 95 -25.52 -13.19 7.89
C TYR A 95 -25.57 -13.24 9.43
N SER A 96 -26.76 -13.12 10.01
CA SER A 96 -26.99 -13.26 11.46
C SER A 96 -26.61 -14.65 11.97
N GLU A 97 -26.96 -15.71 11.24
CA GLU A 97 -26.55 -17.09 11.57
C GLU A 97 -25.02 -17.25 11.60
N ARG A 98 -24.31 -16.73 10.58
CA ARG A 98 -22.83 -16.79 10.52
C ARG A 98 -22.18 -16.05 11.69
N ASN A 99 -22.69 -14.88 12.05
CA ASN A 99 -22.15 -14.09 13.15
C ASN A 99 -22.33 -14.79 14.50
N ALA A 100 -23.49 -15.43 14.73
CA ALA A 100 -23.75 -16.18 15.95
C ALA A 100 -22.73 -17.33 16.12
N LEU A 101 -22.47 -18.11 15.05
CA LEU A 101 -21.49 -19.19 15.07
C LEU A 101 -20.05 -18.70 15.29
N THR A 102 -19.68 -17.58 14.66
CA THR A 102 -18.33 -17.01 14.79
C THR A 102 -18.06 -16.53 16.21
N ILE A 103 -19.07 -15.96 16.88
CA ILE A 103 -18.98 -15.54 18.28
C ILE A 103 -18.75 -16.75 19.19
N GLU A 104 -19.50 -17.85 18.99
CA GLU A 104 -19.30 -19.10 19.74
C GLU A 104 -17.90 -19.69 19.51
N GLU A 105 -17.38 -19.67 18.27
CA GLU A 105 -16.02 -20.12 17.97
C GLU A 105 -14.93 -19.25 18.60
N ILE A 106 -15.12 -17.92 18.66
CA ILE A 106 -14.17 -17.00 19.30
C ILE A 106 -14.14 -17.20 20.81
N PHE A 107 -15.28 -17.39 21.45
CA PHE A 107 -15.36 -17.68 22.89
C PHE A 107 -14.73 -19.03 23.25
N ASN A 108 -14.73 -19.98 22.33
CA ASN A 108 -14.10 -21.29 22.52
C ASN A 108 -12.60 -21.32 22.16
N ASN A 109 -12.12 -20.42 21.30
CA ASN A 109 -10.73 -20.37 20.80
C ASN A 109 -9.86 -19.25 21.38
N THR A 110 -10.08 -18.86 22.65
CA THR A 110 -9.38 -17.77 23.37
C THR A 110 -7.85 -17.93 23.52
N SER A 111 -7.21 -18.86 22.81
CA SER A 111 -5.75 -19.03 22.75
C SER A 111 -5.09 -18.53 21.45
N ASN A 112 -5.85 -18.14 20.42
CA ASN A 112 -5.24 -17.66 19.17
C ASN A 112 -5.45 -16.17 18.93
N LYS A 113 -4.33 -15.44 19.02
CA LYS A 113 -4.16 -14.01 18.78
C LYS A 113 -4.65 -13.61 17.37
N ASN A 114 -5.91 -13.23 17.25
CA ASN A 114 -6.36 -12.40 16.13
C ASN A 114 -5.85 -10.97 16.34
N LYS A 115 -4.59 -10.73 16.01
CA LYS A 115 -4.09 -9.36 15.84
C LYS A 115 -4.77 -8.79 14.60
N ASN A 116 -5.69 -7.85 14.80
CA ASN A 116 -6.02 -6.87 13.77
C ASN A 116 -4.70 -6.18 13.39
N LEU A 117 -4.13 -6.59 12.25
CA LEU A 117 -2.73 -6.38 11.88
C LEU A 117 -2.46 -5.01 11.25
N TYR A 118 -3.38 -4.08 11.39
CA TYR A 118 -3.35 -2.80 10.72
C TYR A 118 -3.63 -1.75 11.81
N TYR A 119 -2.72 -0.79 11.96
CA TYR A 119 -2.76 0.32 12.94
C TYR A 119 -2.14 0.10 14.33
N THR A 120 -1.05 -0.68 14.48
CA THR A 120 -0.21 -0.55 15.69
C THR A 120 0.85 0.52 15.48
N GLU A 121 0.92 1.51 16.38
CA GLU A 121 2.03 2.48 16.42
C GLU A 121 3.37 1.79 16.68
N ASN A 122 3.34 0.66 17.39
CA ASN A 122 4.54 -0.10 17.69
C ASN A 122 4.87 -1.11 16.58
N PRO A 123 6.17 -1.28 16.24
CA PRO A 123 6.61 -2.24 15.25
C PRO A 123 6.33 -3.68 15.70
N ILE A 124 5.76 -4.49 14.81
CA ILE A 124 5.54 -5.92 15.03
C ILE A 124 6.61 -6.69 14.27
N LEU A 125 7.41 -7.46 15.00
CA LEU A 125 8.47 -8.30 14.47
C LEU A 125 8.02 -9.76 14.45
N GLU A 126 8.30 -10.45 13.34
CA GLU A 126 7.97 -11.86 13.16
C GLU A 126 9.15 -12.64 12.57
N GLN A 127 9.14 -13.96 12.81
CA GLN A 127 10.11 -14.92 12.26
C GLN A 127 11.54 -14.60 12.71
N GLU A 128 11.80 -14.81 14.00
CA GLU A 128 13.13 -14.68 14.57
C GLU A 128 14.12 -15.63 13.88
N HIS A 129 15.36 -15.19 13.74
CA HIS A 129 16.42 -15.95 13.11
C HIS A 129 17.81 -15.48 13.56
N ASN A 130 18.85 -16.22 13.16
CA ASN A 130 20.24 -15.92 13.46
C ASN A 130 21.16 -15.96 12.22
N ASP A 131 20.57 -16.09 11.01
CA ASP A 131 21.28 -16.22 9.72
C ASP A 131 21.50 -14.87 8.99
N GLY A 132 21.24 -13.74 9.63
CA GLY A 132 21.35 -12.41 9.01
C GLY A 132 22.70 -11.71 9.26
N PRO A 133 23.09 -10.75 8.39
CA PRO A 133 24.25 -9.91 8.64
C PRO A 133 24.04 -9.06 9.90
N LEU A 134 25.07 -9.00 10.74
CA LEU A 134 25.15 -8.14 11.92
C LEU A 134 26.25 -7.10 11.72
N ASN A 135 26.05 -5.89 12.25
CA ASN A 135 27.12 -4.92 12.37
C ASN A 135 27.76 -5.05 13.77
N GLU A 136 29.02 -4.64 13.94
CA GLU A 136 29.78 -4.76 15.20
C GLU A 136 29.07 -4.18 16.44
N ASN A 137 28.13 -3.26 16.23
CA ASN A 137 27.41 -2.56 17.29
C ASN A 137 26.02 -3.15 17.61
N CYS A 138 25.59 -4.23 16.95
CA CYS A 138 24.24 -4.79 17.09
C CYS A 138 24.29 -6.24 17.59
N THR A 139 23.90 -6.47 18.84
CA THR A 139 23.83 -7.82 19.47
C THR A 139 22.39 -8.31 19.70
N GLY A 140 21.41 -7.57 19.20
CA GLY A 140 19.98 -7.85 19.40
C GLY A 140 19.44 -9.03 18.60
N SER A 141 18.18 -9.42 18.88
CA SER A 141 17.45 -10.46 18.14
C SER A 141 17.18 -10.03 16.70
N GLN A 142 17.26 -10.97 15.76
CA GLN A 142 17.08 -10.71 14.33
C GLN A 142 15.75 -11.27 13.81
N TYR A 143 15.11 -10.60 12.87
CA TYR A 143 13.78 -10.94 12.36
C TYR A 143 13.71 -10.87 10.84
N LYS A 144 12.92 -11.77 10.24
CA LYS A 144 12.73 -11.78 8.78
C LYS A 144 11.65 -10.82 8.32
N ARG A 145 10.74 -10.43 9.22
CA ARG A 145 9.53 -9.68 8.89
C ARG A 145 9.26 -8.57 9.89
N LEU A 146 8.91 -7.40 9.38
CA LEU A 146 8.48 -6.24 10.15
C LEU A 146 7.17 -5.68 9.58
N PHE A 147 6.25 -5.36 10.48
CA PHE A 147 5.08 -4.56 10.19
C PHE A 147 5.13 -3.29 11.03
N PHE A 148 5.01 -2.14 10.38
CA PHE A 148 5.05 -0.85 11.04
C PHE A 148 4.18 0.15 10.27
N LYS A 149 3.14 0.69 10.91
CA LYS A 149 2.12 1.51 10.23
C LYS A 149 1.50 0.76 9.04
N THR A 150 1.64 1.29 7.82
CA THR A 150 1.22 0.67 6.55
C THR A 150 2.34 -0.13 5.88
N LEU A 151 3.57 -0.08 6.43
CA LEU A 151 4.75 -0.72 5.86
C LEU A 151 4.82 -2.18 6.26
N LYS A 152 5.23 -3.01 5.30
CA LYS A 152 5.51 -4.44 5.48
C LYS A 152 6.85 -4.75 4.83
N ILE A 153 7.82 -5.16 5.65
CA ILE A 153 9.15 -5.51 5.19
C ILE A 153 9.35 -7.02 5.32
N LYS A 154 9.84 -7.66 4.26
CA LYS A 154 10.25 -9.07 4.23
C LYS A 154 11.63 -9.21 3.62
N ILE A 155 12.63 -9.59 4.41
CA ILE A 155 14.02 -9.62 3.94
C ILE A 155 14.29 -10.69 2.86
N LYS A 156 13.50 -11.77 2.83
CA LYS A 156 13.62 -12.84 1.80
C LYS A 156 12.73 -12.61 0.58
N GLY A 157 11.98 -11.50 0.53
CA GLY A 157 11.10 -11.16 -0.59
C GLY A 157 11.84 -10.50 -1.75
N TYR A 158 11.23 -10.52 -2.93
CA TYR A 158 11.74 -9.80 -4.10
C TYR A 158 11.45 -8.29 -4.04
N ALA A 159 10.23 -7.90 -3.65
CA ALA A 159 9.77 -6.51 -3.68
C ALA A 159 9.72 -5.85 -2.28
N ASP A 160 9.15 -6.55 -1.29
CA ASP A 160 8.95 -6.04 0.08
C ASP A 160 10.25 -5.88 0.90
N CYS A 161 11.43 -5.84 0.27
CA CYS A 161 12.71 -5.65 0.93
C CYS A 161 13.33 -4.28 0.66
N PHE A 162 12.66 -3.39 -0.07
CA PHE A 162 13.15 -2.04 -0.34
C PHE A 162 12.39 -1.00 0.46
N VAL A 163 13.11 -0.01 0.98
CA VAL A 163 12.54 1.12 1.74
C VAL A 163 13.17 2.44 1.34
N LEU A 164 12.37 3.50 1.35
CA LEU A 164 12.82 4.88 1.19
C LEU A 164 12.97 5.53 2.56
N THR A 165 14.07 6.24 2.77
CA THR A 165 14.29 7.01 4.01
C THR A 165 13.91 8.47 3.85
N ASN A 166 13.75 9.16 4.97
CA ASN A 166 13.49 10.61 5.02
C ASN A 166 14.58 11.45 4.34
N ASN A 167 15.76 10.88 4.13
CA ASN A 167 16.89 11.53 3.44
C ASN A 167 17.01 11.07 1.98
N GLU A 168 15.94 10.55 1.39
CA GLU A 168 15.86 10.09 -0.01
C GLU A 168 16.84 8.95 -0.37
N ILE A 169 17.34 8.23 0.64
CA ILE A 169 18.17 7.05 0.43
C ILE A 169 17.27 5.83 0.30
N ILE A 170 17.46 5.07 -0.79
CA ILE A 170 16.79 3.78 -1.01
C ILE A 170 17.67 2.66 -0.49
N ILE A 171 17.10 1.80 0.34
CA ILE A 171 17.80 0.72 1.03
C ILE A 171 17.15 -0.61 0.66
N LYS A 172 17.97 -1.60 0.31
CA LYS A 172 17.61 -3.01 0.35
C LYS A 172 17.86 -3.56 1.75
N CYS A 173 16.80 -3.84 2.48
CA CYS A 173 16.82 -4.47 3.79
C CYS A 173 17.26 -5.94 3.66
N LEU A 174 18.33 -6.28 4.37
CA LEU A 174 18.90 -7.63 4.45
C LEU A 174 18.65 -8.27 5.82
N ASN A 175 18.42 -7.45 6.85
CA ASN A 175 18.15 -7.92 8.20
C ASN A 175 17.36 -6.88 9.01
N ILE A 176 16.62 -7.34 10.02
CA ILE A 176 15.85 -6.51 10.94
C ILE A 176 16.29 -6.87 12.35
N ILE A 177 16.73 -5.90 13.13
CA ILE A 177 17.29 -6.11 14.47
C ILE A 177 16.45 -5.37 15.49
N TYR A 178 16.16 -6.04 16.59
CA TYR A 178 15.63 -5.42 17.80
C TYR A 178 16.72 -5.40 18.86
N ASP A 179 17.18 -4.21 19.24
CA ASP A 179 18.21 -4.04 20.24
C ASP A 179 17.86 -2.89 21.20
N LYS A 180 17.98 -3.15 22.51
CA LYS A 180 17.71 -2.18 23.59
C LYS A 180 16.38 -1.42 23.48
N GLY A 181 15.33 -2.06 23.00
CA GLY A 181 14.01 -1.45 22.87
C GLY A 181 13.70 -0.86 21.48
N GLU A 182 14.71 -0.77 20.61
CA GLU A 182 14.61 -0.08 19.32
C GLU A 182 14.75 -1.04 18.14
N VAL A 183 14.19 -0.64 17.00
CA VAL A 183 14.23 -1.42 15.75
C VAL A 183 15.17 -0.78 14.74
N TYR A 184 16.09 -1.58 14.22
CA TYR A 184 17.05 -1.19 13.18
C TYR A 184 16.91 -2.08 11.96
N LEU A 185 17.00 -1.49 10.77
CA LEU A 185 17.17 -2.22 9.53
C LEU A 185 18.64 -2.25 9.15
N ILE A 186 19.18 -3.43 8.86
CA ILE A 186 20.49 -3.57 8.23
C ILE A 186 20.29 -3.86 6.76
N GLY A 187 21.01 -3.13 5.93
CA GLY A 187 20.85 -3.25 4.48
C GLY A 187 21.97 -2.62 3.68
N LYS A 188 21.81 -2.67 2.37
CA LYS A 188 22.64 -1.98 1.39
C LYS A 188 21.85 -0.83 0.79
N TYR A 189 22.48 0.31 0.61
CA TYR A 189 21.89 1.45 -0.08
C TYR A 189 22.34 1.52 -1.54
N PHE A 190 21.56 2.18 -2.38
CA PHE A 190 21.93 2.45 -3.78
C PHE A 190 22.77 3.72 -3.89
N LYS A 191 23.87 3.66 -4.66
CA LYS A 191 24.77 4.81 -4.85
C LYS A 191 24.25 5.80 -5.89
N ASN A 192 23.63 5.27 -6.94
CA ASN A 192 23.07 6.06 -8.03
C ASN A 192 21.56 5.96 -7.98
N ILE A 193 20.92 7.10 -7.75
CA ILE A 193 19.47 7.28 -7.71
C ILE A 193 19.17 8.41 -8.69
N SER A 194 18.24 8.18 -9.60
CA SER A 194 17.74 9.18 -10.54
C SER A 194 16.24 9.03 -10.71
N SER A 195 15.60 10.05 -11.26
CA SER A 195 14.21 9.96 -11.68
C SER A 195 14.05 8.89 -12.77
N LEU A 196 12.97 8.12 -12.70
CA LEU A 196 12.62 7.11 -13.70
C LEU A 196 12.09 7.74 -14.99
N TYR A 197 11.39 8.87 -14.87
CA TYR A 197 10.90 9.68 -15.97
C TYR A 197 10.82 11.14 -15.54
N ASN A 198 10.90 12.06 -16.51
CA ASN A 198 10.83 13.51 -16.29
C ASN A 198 9.54 14.14 -16.81
N ASP A 199 8.86 13.47 -17.75
CA ASP A 199 7.62 13.94 -18.35
C ASP A 199 6.46 13.01 -17.96
N PRO A 200 5.26 13.54 -17.66
CA PRO A 200 4.91 14.96 -17.60
C PRO A 200 5.34 15.67 -16.30
N ILE A 201 5.83 14.92 -15.31
CA ILE A 201 6.39 15.40 -14.04
C ILE A 201 7.63 14.58 -13.71
N ASP A 202 8.60 15.17 -13.01
CA ASP A 202 9.72 14.44 -12.44
C ASP A 202 9.21 13.38 -11.45
N SER A 203 9.51 12.12 -11.74
CA SER A 203 9.03 10.99 -10.95
C SER A 203 9.52 11.00 -9.50
N SER A 204 10.63 11.69 -9.20
CA SER A 204 11.14 11.87 -7.83
C SER A 204 10.15 12.64 -6.95
N MET A 205 9.37 13.57 -7.51
CA MET A 205 8.28 14.26 -6.80
C MET A 205 7.17 13.31 -6.34
N LEU A 206 7.10 12.12 -6.95
CA LEU A 206 6.17 11.04 -6.62
C LEU A 206 6.85 9.91 -5.83
N ASN A 207 8.06 10.12 -5.32
CA ASN A 207 8.89 9.09 -4.68
C ASN A 207 9.15 7.86 -5.57
N ILE A 208 9.20 8.05 -6.89
CA ILE A 208 9.48 7.01 -7.87
C ILE A 208 10.89 7.25 -8.43
N TYR A 209 11.76 6.26 -8.26
CA TYR A 209 13.16 6.37 -8.61
C TYR A 209 13.63 5.18 -9.44
N GLN A 210 14.57 5.43 -10.34
CA GLN A 210 15.42 4.42 -10.93
C GLN A 210 16.70 4.28 -10.11
N VAL A 211 17.05 3.04 -9.77
CA VAL A 211 18.21 2.74 -8.93
C VAL A 211 19.25 1.93 -9.70
N GLY A 212 20.52 2.28 -9.50
CA GLY A 212 21.66 1.63 -10.15
C GLY A 212 22.38 0.63 -9.25
N LYS A 213 23.71 0.78 -9.13
CA LYS A 213 24.55 -0.14 -8.36
C LYS A 213 24.35 0.04 -6.84
N MET A 214 24.22 -1.08 -6.13
CA MET A 214 24.21 -1.10 -4.66
C MET A 214 25.60 -0.87 -4.08
N SER A 215 25.62 -0.46 -2.82
CA SER A 215 26.82 -0.42 -1.98
C SER A 215 27.37 -1.81 -1.69
N ASP A 216 28.70 -1.86 -1.51
CA ASP A 216 29.42 -3.09 -1.19
C ASP A 216 29.27 -3.41 0.30
N THR A 217 29.26 -2.37 1.14
CA THR A 217 29.12 -2.44 2.60
C THR A 217 27.68 -2.34 3.06
N THR A 218 27.37 -2.99 4.18
CA THR A 218 26.10 -2.84 4.89
C THR A 218 26.15 -1.67 5.87
N LYS A 219 25.01 -1.02 6.08
CA LYS A 219 24.81 -0.02 7.14
C LYS A 219 23.54 -0.34 7.91
N SER A 220 23.36 0.30 9.06
CA SER A 220 22.14 0.22 9.86
C SER A 220 21.38 1.55 9.84
N TRP A 221 20.05 1.46 9.80
CA TRP A 221 19.14 2.59 9.88
C TRP A 221 18.08 2.34 10.93
N HIS A 222 17.79 3.36 11.74
CA HIS A 222 16.70 3.31 12.71
C HIS A 222 15.35 3.35 12.01
N ILE A 223 14.36 2.58 12.50
CA ILE A 223 13.02 2.48 11.89
C ILE A 223 12.32 3.83 11.73
N SER A 224 12.58 4.79 12.63
CA SER A 224 11.99 6.15 12.55
C SER A 224 12.48 6.98 11.37
N LYS A 225 13.57 6.58 10.70
CA LYS A 225 14.10 7.28 9.52
C LYS A 225 13.45 6.83 8.21
N ILE A 226 12.44 5.96 8.28
CA ILE A 226 11.78 5.34 7.14
C ILE A 226 10.42 5.99 6.92
N ILE A 227 10.11 6.26 5.64
CA ILE A 227 8.84 6.83 5.17
C ILE A 227 7.83 5.70 4.94
#